data_AF-A0A7S2HNY4-F1
#
_entry.id   AF-A0A7S2HNY4-F1
#
_cell.length_a   1.000
_cell.length_b   1.000
_cell.length_c   1.000
_cell.angle_alpha   90.00
_cell.angle_beta   90.00
_cell.angle_gamma   90.00
#
_symmetry.space_group_name_H-M   'P 1'
#
loop_
_entity.id
_entity.type
_entity.pdbx_description
1 polymer ?
#
loop_
_entity_poly.entity_id
_entity_poly.type
_entity_poly.pdbx_seq_one_letter_code
_entity_poly.pdbx_strand_id
1 'polypeptide(L)'
;KPGARASGDDAAAGPGGAAGGDGGAGEDLPSEDVANGRVCETSKTLSMLMEYLDNYAGDRLRLTERLVAALWSRAPALSQWSAMARQCLDSEQAAAAEAAAGGGASGGEAPSPRQRLALLFVIEAAVRRACEDLRTPRQGHQDAAAAQVRDACRQLLPQMPRLMDACRSEEPKLVLLSHVCKLLAEHAAEPSADAPGLLHELGTPEVCKALRGTAESAKLMDTVRYCVDALLALARGSIVASTTAMEFARALHDQFFKALQPDAFAASDPGLTALMGRVVVLSNRNTDMTFGRQDMLDRMVQLLG
;
A
#
# COMPACT_ATOMS: atom_id res chain seq x y z
N LYS A 1 -13.86 -42.14 48.25
CA LYS A 1 -13.17 -43.44 48.12
C LYS A 1 -12.04 -43.27 47.10
N PRO A 2 -10.79 -43.15 47.56
CA PRO A 2 -9.60 -43.05 46.70
C PRO A 2 -9.03 -44.45 46.44
N GLY A 3 -8.31 -44.62 45.33
CA GLY A 3 -7.57 -45.83 44.99
C GLY A 3 -6.23 -45.44 44.40
N ALA A 4 -5.23 -45.30 45.28
CA ALA A 4 -3.83 -45.16 44.94
C ALA A 4 -3.24 -46.51 44.51
N ARG A 5 -2.28 -46.48 43.58
CA ARG A 5 -1.17 -47.44 43.57
C ARG A 5 0.12 -46.68 43.29
N ALA A 6 1.02 -46.84 44.25
CA ALA A 6 2.37 -46.33 44.29
C ALA A 6 3.36 -47.45 43.91
N SER A 7 4.63 -47.03 43.84
CA SER A 7 5.86 -47.81 44.05
C SER A 7 6.42 -48.50 42.80
N GLY A 8 7.71 -48.41 42.48
CA GLY A 8 8.85 -47.83 43.20
C GLY A 8 10.16 -48.43 42.69
N ASP A 9 11.25 -47.77 43.09
CA ASP A 9 12.66 -48.18 43.17
C ASP A 9 13.51 -48.05 41.88
N ASP A 10 14.44 -47.10 41.81
CA ASP A 10 15.70 -46.90 42.58
C ASP A 10 16.86 -47.78 42.10
N ALA A 11 17.88 -47.13 41.53
CA ALA A 11 19.27 -47.52 41.70
C ALA A 11 20.18 -46.30 41.47
N ALA A 12 20.77 -45.85 42.57
CA ALA A 12 21.74 -44.80 42.69
C ALA A 12 23.16 -45.25 42.28
N ALA A 13 24.01 -44.29 41.87
CA ALA A 13 25.43 -44.17 42.28
C ALA A 13 26.04 -42.87 41.71
N GLY A 14 26.51 -41.97 42.59
CA GLY A 14 27.37 -40.81 42.24
C GLY A 14 28.86 -41.19 42.24
N PRO A 15 29.79 -40.32 42.65
CA PRO A 15 29.99 -38.90 42.33
C PRO A 15 31.45 -38.61 41.86
N GLY A 16 31.73 -37.41 41.36
CA GLY A 16 33.08 -36.82 41.45
C GLY A 16 33.62 -36.12 40.20
N GLY A 17 34.29 -34.99 40.43
CA GLY A 17 35.37 -34.49 39.56
C GLY A 17 35.07 -33.20 38.80
N ALA A 18 35.73 -32.13 39.22
CA ALA A 18 35.62 -30.78 38.69
C ALA A 18 36.57 -30.47 37.50
N ALA A 19 36.27 -29.36 36.84
CA ALA A 19 37.17 -28.39 36.19
C ALA A 19 37.56 -28.57 34.69
N GLY A 20 37.43 -27.45 33.97
CA GLY A 20 37.82 -27.20 32.57
C GLY A 20 36.59 -27.05 31.68
N GLY A 21 36.06 -25.88 31.32
CA GLY A 21 36.73 -24.64 30.96
C GLY A 21 37.01 -24.66 29.46
N ASP A 22 36.07 -24.23 28.62
CA ASP A 22 36.33 -23.63 27.30
C ASP A 22 35.06 -23.08 26.65
N GLY A 23 35.23 -22.02 25.84
CA GLY A 23 34.40 -21.74 24.68
C GLY A 23 33.08 -21.03 24.92
N GLY A 24 33.08 -19.70 24.76
CA GLY A 24 31.87 -18.88 24.75
C GLY A 24 30.84 -19.33 23.72
N ALA A 25 29.60 -19.52 24.20
CA ALA A 25 28.43 -19.51 23.34
C ALA A 25 28.11 -18.05 23.00
N GLY A 26 28.79 -17.55 21.97
CA GLY A 26 28.32 -16.38 21.25
C GLY A 26 26.97 -16.72 20.66
N GLU A 27 25.95 -15.99 21.06
CA GLU A 27 24.69 -15.93 20.36
C GLU A 27 24.99 -15.48 18.92
N ASP A 28 24.88 -16.41 17.96
CA ASP A 28 24.91 -16.11 16.53
C ASP A 28 23.66 -15.32 16.18
N LEU A 29 23.71 -14.02 16.48
CA LEU A 29 22.88 -13.04 15.81
C LEU A 29 23.22 -13.10 14.32
N PRO A 30 22.23 -13.15 13.41
CA PRO A 30 22.51 -13.13 11.99
C PRO A 30 23.28 -11.84 11.66
N SER A 31 24.54 -12.01 11.28
CA SER A 31 25.43 -10.93 10.85
C SER A 31 24.72 -10.04 9.82
N GLU A 32 24.68 -8.73 10.11
CA GLU A 32 24.11 -7.69 9.25
C GLU A 32 24.67 -7.73 7.81
N ASP A 33 25.86 -8.32 7.61
CA ASP A 33 26.50 -8.48 6.31
C ASP A 33 25.74 -9.43 5.37
N VAL A 34 25.07 -10.46 5.89
CA VAL A 34 24.26 -11.39 5.07
C VAL A 34 22.94 -10.75 4.65
N ALA A 35 22.34 -9.93 5.53
CA ALA A 35 21.15 -9.14 5.22
C ALA A 35 21.47 -8.08 4.16
N ASN A 36 22.62 -7.40 4.28
CA ASN A 36 23.08 -6.41 3.31
C ASN A 36 23.42 -7.03 1.94
N GLY A 37 24.02 -8.23 1.91
CA GLY A 37 24.27 -8.98 0.67
C GLY A 37 22.99 -9.32 -0.11
N ARG A 38 21.97 -9.85 0.57
CA ARG A 38 20.67 -10.18 -0.08
C ARG A 38 19.90 -8.95 -0.56
N VAL A 39 19.99 -7.83 0.15
CA VAL A 39 19.38 -6.56 -0.27
C VAL A 39 20.05 -6.03 -1.54
N CYS A 40 21.37 -6.14 -1.65
CA CYS A 40 22.13 -5.74 -2.84
C CYS A 40 21.78 -6.62 -4.06
N GLU A 41 21.65 -7.93 -3.88
CA GLU A 41 21.22 -8.86 -4.93
C GLU A 41 19.78 -8.62 -5.40
N THR A 42 18.88 -8.32 -4.46
CA THR A 42 17.47 -8.01 -4.77
C THR A 42 17.37 -6.71 -5.56
N SER A 43 18.07 -5.65 -5.13
CA SER A 43 18.13 -4.36 -5.83
C SER A 43 18.64 -4.53 -7.26
N LYS A 44 19.73 -5.30 -7.46
CA LYS A 44 20.25 -5.60 -8.80
C LYS A 44 19.24 -6.38 -9.65
N THR A 45 18.53 -7.34 -9.07
CA THR A 45 17.51 -8.12 -9.77
C THR A 45 16.33 -7.26 -10.21
N LEU A 46 15.86 -6.36 -9.35
CA LEU A 46 14.79 -5.41 -9.69
C LEU A 46 15.25 -4.42 -10.77
N SER A 47 16.49 -3.94 -10.71
CA SER A 47 17.07 -3.08 -11.76
C SER A 47 17.11 -3.78 -13.11
N MET A 48 17.58 -5.03 -13.17
CA MET A 48 17.57 -5.82 -14.42
C MET A 48 16.14 -6.06 -14.94
N LEU A 49 15.18 -6.28 -14.04
CA LEU A 49 13.77 -6.45 -14.41
C LEU A 49 13.17 -5.16 -14.99
N MET A 50 13.47 -4.01 -14.39
CA MET A 50 13.05 -2.70 -14.91
C MET A 50 13.66 -2.42 -16.28
N GLU A 51 14.96 -2.68 -16.45
CA GLU A 51 15.65 -2.52 -17.73
C GLU A 51 15.04 -3.44 -18.80
N TYR A 52 14.73 -4.69 -18.45
CA TYR A 52 14.02 -5.60 -19.34
C TYR A 52 12.63 -5.06 -19.71
N LEU A 53 11.85 -4.57 -18.74
CA LEU A 53 10.53 -4.01 -19.02
C LEU A 53 10.62 -2.76 -19.89
N ASP A 54 11.59 -1.89 -19.66
CA ASP A 54 11.79 -0.67 -20.44
C ASP A 54 12.12 -1.00 -21.90
N ASN A 55 13.05 -1.94 -22.11
CA ASN A 55 13.53 -2.33 -23.44
C ASN A 55 12.54 -3.22 -24.22
N TYR A 56 11.82 -4.12 -23.55
CA TYR A 56 11.04 -5.18 -24.22
C TYR A 56 9.53 -5.06 -24.06
N ALA A 57 9.03 -4.48 -22.96
CA ALA A 57 7.59 -4.28 -22.81
C ALA A 57 7.10 -3.11 -23.66
N GLY A 58 7.99 -2.15 -23.99
CA GLY A 58 7.61 -0.98 -24.76
C GLY A 58 6.39 -0.31 -24.14
N ASP A 59 5.40 0.06 -24.95
CA ASP A 59 4.18 0.71 -24.46
C ASP A 59 3.18 -0.26 -23.82
N ARG A 60 3.54 -1.55 -23.72
CA ARG A 60 2.71 -2.61 -23.17
C ARG A 60 3.06 -2.91 -21.71
N LEU A 61 3.33 -1.88 -20.91
CA LEU A 61 3.51 -2.03 -19.46
C LEU A 61 2.29 -2.67 -18.76
N ARG A 62 1.12 -2.69 -19.41
CA ARG A 62 -0.05 -3.46 -18.96
C ARG A 62 0.17 -4.98 -18.96
N LEU A 63 1.13 -5.49 -19.72
CA LEU A 63 1.49 -6.91 -19.72
C LEU A 63 2.36 -7.32 -18.52
N THR A 64 2.80 -6.35 -17.70
CA THR A 64 3.57 -6.61 -16.47
C THR A 64 2.85 -7.59 -15.55
N GLU A 65 1.51 -7.57 -15.52
CA GLU A 65 0.72 -8.56 -14.79
C GLU A 65 1.02 -10.00 -15.21
N ARG A 66 1.11 -10.28 -16.52
CA ARG A 66 1.42 -11.62 -17.02
C ARG A 66 2.85 -12.02 -16.68
N LEU A 67 3.77 -11.08 -16.70
CA LEU A 67 5.16 -11.30 -16.32
C LEU A 67 5.27 -11.64 -14.83
N VAL A 68 4.65 -10.84 -13.96
CA VAL A 68 4.59 -11.10 -12.52
C VAL A 68 3.96 -12.45 -12.26
N ALA A 69 2.82 -12.78 -12.87
CA ALA A 69 2.18 -14.08 -12.71
C ALA A 69 3.08 -15.25 -13.12
N ALA A 70 3.83 -15.11 -14.22
CA ALA A 70 4.75 -16.15 -14.70
C ALA A 70 5.99 -16.33 -13.81
N LEU A 71 6.42 -15.26 -13.13
CA LEU A 71 7.63 -15.25 -12.29
C LEU A 71 7.35 -15.37 -10.79
N TRP A 72 6.09 -15.29 -10.36
CA TRP A 72 5.69 -15.17 -8.96
C TRP A 72 6.31 -16.22 -8.02
N SER A 73 6.28 -17.50 -8.41
CA SER A 73 6.86 -18.58 -7.61
C SER A 73 8.37 -18.77 -7.81
N ARG A 74 8.97 -18.09 -8.79
CA ARG A 74 10.35 -18.29 -9.24
C ARG A 74 11.27 -17.12 -8.88
N ALA A 75 10.71 -15.95 -8.64
CA ALA A 75 11.43 -14.72 -8.38
C ALA A 75 11.04 -14.15 -7.00
N PRO A 76 11.74 -14.54 -5.91
CA PRO A 76 11.49 -14.03 -4.57
C PRO A 76 11.60 -12.50 -4.46
N ALA A 77 12.33 -11.86 -5.38
CA ALA A 77 12.44 -10.40 -5.47
C ALA A 77 11.07 -9.71 -5.63
N LEU A 78 10.07 -10.37 -6.22
CA LEU A 78 8.72 -9.82 -6.40
C LEU A 78 7.92 -9.72 -5.10
N SER A 79 8.36 -10.38 -4.02
CA SER A 79 7.78 -10.24 -2.69
C SER A 79 8.66 -9.47 -1.72
N GLN A 80 9.75 -8.84 -2.21
CA GLN A 80 10.61 -7.98 -1.40
C GLN A 80 10.07 -6.55 -1.39
N TRP A 81 8.94 -6.36 -0.69
CA TRP A 81 8.14 -5.14 -0.71
C TRP A 81 8.93 -3.88 -0.34
N SER A 82 9.70 -3.95 0.75
CA SER A 82 10.55 -2.85 1.22
C SER A 82 11.68 -2.51 0.26
N ALA A 83 12.20 -3.49 -0.49
CA ALA A 83 13.21 -3.23 -1.52
C ALA A 83 12.59 -2.46 -2.70
N MET A 84 11.43 -2.91 -3.18
CA MET A 84 10.71 -2.22 -4.25
C MET A 84 10.28 -0.80 -3.85
N ALA A 85 9.75 -0.61 -2.63
CA ALA A 85 9.35 0.71 -2.14
C ALA A 85 10.54 1.66 -1.97
N ARG A 86 11.67 1.19 -1.42
CA ARG A 86 12.91 2.00 -1.33
C ARG A 86 13.41 2.39 -2.70
N GLN A 87 13.48 1.44 -3.63
CA GLN A 87 13.93 1.73 -4.98
C GLN A 87 13.03 2.75 -5.69
N CYS A 88 11.71 2.72 -5.49
CA CYS A 88 10.82 3.79 -5.93
C CYS A 88 11.19 5.14 -5.28
N LEU A 89 11.34 5.22 -3.97
CA LEU A 89 11.66 6.47 -3.28
C LEU A 89 13.01 7.05 -3.69
N ASP A 90 14.05 6.22 -3.72
CA ASP A 90 15.41 6.60 -4.12
C ASP A 90 15.42 7.11 -5.56
N SER A 91 14.64 6.46 -6.44
CA SER A 91 14.49 6.87 -7.84
C SER A 91 13.82 8.22 -8.02
N GLU A 92 12.81 8.53 -7.20
CA GLU A 92 12.12 9.83 -7.23
C GLU A 92 12.98 10.94 -6.62
N GLN A 93 13.73 10.63 -5.56
CA GLN A 93 14.69 11.57 -4.95
C GLN A 93 15.83 11.92 -5.91
N ALA A 94 16.38 10.93 -6.61
CA ALA A 94 17.40 11.14 -7.63
C ALA A 94 16.86 12.05 -8.76
N ALA A 95 15.65 11.78 -9.25
CA ALA A 95 15.04 12.60 -10.28
C ALA A 95 14.76 14.05 -9.83
N ALA A 96 14.33 14.24 -8.58
CA ALA A 96 14.13 15.58 -8.01
C ALA A 96 15.46 16.33 -7.87
N ALA A 97 16.54 15.64 -7.47
CA ALA A 97 17.87 16.21 -7.38
C ALA A 97 18.43 16.60 -8.75
N GLU A 98 18.25 15.76 -9.78
CA GLU A 98 18.65 16.07 -11.17
C GLU A 98 17.89 17.27 -11.74
N ALA A 99 16.57 17.35 -11.49
CA ALA A 99 15.76 18.49 -11.90
C ALA A 99 16.21 19.79 -11.22
N ALA A 100 16.62 19.73 -9.94
CA ALA A 100 17.12 20.88 -9.19
C ALA A 100 18.54 21.29 -9.61
N ALA A 101 19.40 20.33 -9.98
CA ALA A 101 20.80 20.56 -10.36
C ALA A 101 20.99 21.03 -11.81
N GLY A 102 19.92 21.26 -12.58
CA GLY A 102 19.99 21.80 -13.93
C GLY A 102 20.66 20.85 -14.96
N GLY A 103 20.63 19.54 -14.72
CA GLY A 103 21.12 18.53 -15.67
C GLY A 103 22.63 18.23 -15.62
N GLY A 104 23.33 18.65 -14.57
CA GLY A 104 24.76 18.34 -14.36
C GLY A 104 24.98 17.00 -13.62
N ALA A 105 25.58 16.03 -14.32
CA ALA A 105 25.79 14.64 -13.93
C ALA A 105 26.32 14.40 -12.50
N SER A 106 25.67 13.48 -11.77
CA SER A 106 26.30 12.69 -10.70
C SER A 106 26.33 11.21 -11.12
N GLY A 107 27.45 10.53 -10.87
CA GLY A 107 27.88 9.28 -11.52
C GLY A 107 27.14 7.98 -11.18
N GLY A 108 25.80 7.99 -11.19
CA GLY A 108 24.98 6.79 -11.32
C GLY A 108 23.79 7.13 -12.22
N GLU A 109 23.55 6.34 -13.27
CA GLU A 109 22.41 6.58 -14.16
C GLU A 109 21.11 6.40 -13.36
N ALA A 110 20.47 7.51 -13.01
CA ALA A 110 19.19 7.48 -12.32
C ALA A 110 18.17 6.75 -13.21
N PRO A 111 17.29 5.92 -12.63
CA PRO A 111 16.32 5.19 -13.42
C PRO A 111 15.40 6.15 -14.19
N SER A 112 15.18 5.83 -15.46
CA SER A 112 14.36 6.65 -16.35
C SER A 112 12.94 6.81 -15.78
N PRO A 113 12.21 7.90 -16.11
CA PRO A 113 10.80 8.04 -15.70
C PRO A 113 9.95 6.81 -16.05
N ARG A 114 10.28 6.13 -17.16
CA ARG A 114 9.61 4.92 -17.62
C ARG A 114 9.97 3.69 -16.79
N GLN A 115 11.24 3.53 -16.40
CA GLN A 115 11.66 2.47 -15.46
C GLN A 115 10.98 2.63 -14.10
N ARG A 116 10.86 3.87 -13.59
CA ARG A 116 10.13 4.17 -12.36
C ARG A 116 8.65 3.78 -12.45
N LEU A 117 8.00 4.10 -13.58
CA LEU A 117 6.62 3.67 -13.84
C LEU A 117 6.52 2.14 -13.95
N ALA A 118 7.48 1.48 -14.60
CA ALA A 118 7.51 0.02 -14.73
C ALA A 118 7.61 -0.67 -13.35
N LEU A 119 8.43 -0.15 -12.44
CA LEU A 119 8.51 -0.65 -11.07
C LEU A 119 7.17 -0.54 -10.33
N LEU A 120 6.46 0.57 -10.48
CA LEU A 120 5.12 0.73 -9.91
C LEU A 120 4.11 -0.28 -10.47
N PHE A 121 4.18 -0.59 -11.77
CA PHE A 121 3.38 -1.68 -12.35
C PHE A 121 3.77 -3.05 -11.78
N VAL A 122 5.04 -3.30 -11.50
CA VAL A 122 5.50 -4.54 -10.86
C VAL A 122 4.96 -4.64 -9.43
N ILE A 123 5.07 -3.58 -8.63
CA ILE A 123 4.55 -3.53 -7.26
C ILE A 123 3.05 -3.79 -7.28
N GLU A 124 2.32 -3.08 -8.14
CA GLU A 124 0.87 -3.18 -8.23
C GLU A 124 0.41 -4.58 -8.67
N ALA A 125 1.04 -5.16 -9.69
CA ALA A 125 0.77 -6.53 -10.13
C ALA A 125 1.13 -7.57 -9.05
N ALA A 126 2.24 -7.38 -8.32
CA ALA A 126 2.69 -8.28 -7.27
C ALA A 126 1.74 -8.28 -6.07
N VAL A 127 1.28 -7.09 -5.64
CA VAL A 127 0.27 -6.96 -4.57
C VAL A 127 -1.04 -7.58 -5.00
N ARG A 128 -1.52 -7.32 -6.24
CA ARG A 128 -2.74 -7.94 -6.75
C ARG A 128 -2.63 -9.47 -6.75
N ARG A 129 -1.49 -10.00 -7.22
CA ARG A 129 -1.24 -11.44 -7.23
C ARG A 129 -1.24 -12.05 -5.83
N ALA A 130 -0.62 -11.40 -4.86
CA ALA A 130 -0.64 -11.84 -3.47
C ALA A 130 -2.08 -11.87 -2.90
N CYS A 131 -2.88 -10.84 -3.19
CA CYS A 131 -4.30 -10.80 -2.80
C CYS A 131 -5.14 -11.88 -3.51
N GLU A 132 -4.86 -12.21 -4.77
CA GLU A 132 -5.51 -13.31 -5.51
C GLU A 132 -5.19 -14.67 -4.91
N ASP A 133 -3.92 -14.93 -4.58
CA ASP A 133 -3.49 -16.18 -3.94
C ASP A 133 -4.15 -16.35 -2.55
N LEU A 134 -4.41 -15.25 -1.83
CA LEU A 134 -5.17 -15.26 -0.58
C LEU A 134 -6.67 -15.58 -0.79
N ARG A 135 -7.29 -15.02 -1.84
CA ARG A 135 -8.72 -15.26 -2.16
C ARG A 135 -8.97 -16.65 -2.74
N THR A 136 -7.99 -17.21 -3.44
CA THR A 136 -8.06 -18.52 -4.09
C THR A 136 -6.89 -19.41 -3.66
N PRO A 137 -6.81 -19.75 -2.35
CA PRO A 137 -5.65 -20.47 -1.84
C PRO A 137 -5.58 -21.87 -2.41
N ARG A 138 -4.37 -22.27 -2.83
CA ARG A 138 -4.08 -23.68 -3.10
C ARG A 138 -4.17 -24.46 -1.78
N GLN A 139 -4.62 -25.72 -1.84
CA GLN A 139 -4.74 -26.56 -0.64
C GLN A 139 -3.44 -26.51 0.19
N GLY A 140 -3.57 -26.21 1.49
CA GLY A 140 -2.45 -26.12 2.43
C GLY A 140 -1.60 -24.85 2.39
N HIS A 141 -1.95 -23.84 1.57
CA HIS A 141 -1.14 -22.61 1.40
C HIS A 141 -1.84 -21.32 1.87
N GLN A 142 -3.00 -21.41 2.53
CA GLN A 142 -3.78 -20.26 2.94
C GLN A 142 -3.02 -19.36 3.95
N ASP A 143 -2.38 -19.96 4.95
CA ASP A 143 -1.64 -19.22 5.98
C ASP A 143 -0.42 -18.51 5.40
N ALA A 144 0.26 -19.15 4.45
CA ALA A 144 1.40 -18.55 3.75
C ALA A 144 0.98 -17.35 2.89
N ALA A 145 -0.14 -17.46 2.15
CA ALA A 145 -0.68 -16.37 1.37
C ALA A 145 -1.14 -15.20 2.26
N ALA A 146 -1.79 -15.50 3.39
CA ALA A 146 -2.19 -14.49 4.37
C ALA A 146 -0.99 -13.78 5.01
N ALA A 147 0.05 -14.53 5.37
CA ALA A 147 1.30 -13.97 5.88
C ALA A 147 1.97 -13.05 4.86
N GLN A 148 1.96 -13.42 3.58
CA GLN A 148 2.55 -12.62 2.50
C GLN A 148 1.83 -11.28 2.29
N VAL A 149 0.50 -11.26 2.26
CA VAL A 149 -0.26 -9.99 2.15
C VAL A 149 -0.10 -9.15 3.42
N ARG A 150 -0.08 -9.78 4.59
CA ARG A 150 0.19 -9.07 5.87
C ARG A 150 1.56 -8.42 5.89
N ASP A 151 2.57 -9.11 5.38
CA ASP A 151 3.92 -8.58 5.22
C ASP A 151 3.93 -7.38 4.24
N ALA A 152 3.20 -7.49 3.12
CA ALA A 152 3.02 -6.37 2.20
C ALA A 152 2.35 -5.16 2.88
N CYS A 153 1.32 -5.37 3.70
CA CYS A 153 0.70 -4.31 4.48
C CYS A 153 1.72 -3.62 5.40
N ARG A 154 2.49 -4.40 6.17
CA ARG A 154 3.50 -3.87 7.12
C ARG A 154 4.62 -3.09 6.44
N GLN A 155 5.04 -3.51 5.25
CA GLN A 155 6.16 -2.90 4.56
C GLN A 155 5.74 -1.73 3.64
N LEU A 156 4.60 -1.82 2.97
CA LEU A 156 4.18 -0.85 1.95
C LEU A 156 3.28 0.26 2.49
N LEU A 157 2.25 -0.06 3.30
CA LEU A 157 1.30 0.95 3.75
C LEU A 157 1.96 2.13 4.48
N PRO A 158 2.93 1.92 5.40
CA PRO A 158 3.62 3.04 6.05
C PRO A 158 4.43 3.91 5.09
N GLN A 159 4.82 3.38 3.91
CA GLN A 159 5.56 4.12 2.88
C GLN A 159 4.63 4.86 1.91
N MET A 160 3.33 4.54 1.88
CA MET A 160 2.37 5.15 0.94
C MET A 160 2.34 6.67 0.99
N PRO A 161 2.36 7.35 2.16
CA PRO A 161 2.39 8.81 2.21
C PRO A 161 3.57 9.40 1.44
N ARG A 162 4.76 8.81 1.59
CA ARG A 162 5.98 9.26 0.92
C ARG A 162 5.94 8.95 -0.58
N LEU A 163 5.48 7.76 -0.95
CA LEU A 163 5.36 7.36 -2.36
C LEU A 163 4.36 8.23 -3.12
N MET A 164 3.19 8.48 -2.52
CA MET A 164 2.16 9.36 -3.11
C MET A 164 2.65 10.80 -3.23
N ASP A 165 3.39 11.30 -2.23
CA ASP A 165 3.95 12.64 -2.29
C ASP A 165 5.02 12.77 -3.39
N ALA A 166 5.92 11.80 -3.49
CA ALA A 166 6.95 11.75 -4.52
C ALA A 166 6.36 11.67 -5.93
N CYS A 167 5.25 10.95 -6.10
CA CYS A 167 4.58 10.78 -7.40
C CYS A 167 3.48 11.81 -7.67
N ARG A 168 3.33 12.86 -6.85
CA ARG A 168 2.17 13.77 -6.86
C ARG A 168 1.91 14.43 -8.24
N SER A 169 2.96 14.72 -9.00
CA SER A 169 2.85 15.36 -10.32
C SER A 169 2.47 14.39 -11.45
N GLU A 170 2.51 13.08 -11.21
CA GLU A 170 2.39 12.03 -12.22
C GLU A 170 1.14 11.17 -11.99
N GLU A 171 0.03 11.57 -12.61
CA GLU A 171 -1.27 10.90 -12.47
C GLU A 171 -1.26 9.38 -12.71
N PRO A 172 -0.58 8.83 -13.75
CA PRO A 172 -0.53 7.39 -13.95
C PRO A 172 0.12 6.64 -12.77
N LYS A 173 1.14 7.24 -12.14
CA LYS A 173 1.80 6.68 -10.96
C LYS A 173 0.86 6.71 -9.75
N LEU A 174 0.13 7.81 -9.57
CA LEU A 174 -0.86 7.94 -8.48
C LEU A 174 -2.01 6.93 -8.60
N VAL A 175 -2.49 6.63 -9.81
CA VAL A 175 -3.52 5.59 -10.01
C VAL A 175 -3.02 4.23 -9.52
N LEU A 176 -1.78 3.86 -9.85
CA LEU A 176 -1.18 2.59 -9.41
C LEU A 176 -1.01 2.55 -7.88
N LEU A 177 -0.44 3.60 -7.30
CA LEU A 177 -0.21 3.69 -5.86
C LEU A 177 -1.51 3.70 -5.05
N SER A 178 -2.53 4.43 -5.51
CA SER A 178 -3.85 4.44 -4.88
C SER A 178 -4.53 3.08 -4.97
N HIS A 179 -4.38 2.35 -6.08
CA HIS A 179 -4.88 0.99 -6.21
C HIS A 179 -4.17 0.02 -5.26
N VAL A 180 -2.84 0.06 -5.17
CA VAL A 180 -2.07 -0.72 -4.19
C VAL A 180 -2.53 -0.41 -2.77
N CYS A 181 -2.65 0.87 -2.42
CA CYS A 181 -3.08 1.28 -1.10
C CYS A 181 -4.50 0.78 -0.78
N LYS A 182 -5.41 0.79 -1.76
CA LYS A 182 -6.75 0.20 -1.61
C LYS A 182 -6.68 -1.28 -1.26
N LEU A 183 -5.98 -2.08 -2.05
CA LEU A 183 -5.92 -3.54 -1.85
C LEU A 183 -5.37 -3.88 -0.47
N LEU A 184 -4.31 -3.19 -0.05
CA LEU A 184 -3.70 -3.41 1.26
C LEU A 184 -4.59 -2.89 2.40
N ALA A 185 -5.27 -1.76 2.23
CA ALA A 185 -6.20 -1.21 3.22
C ALA A 185 -7.43 -2.11 3.44
N GLU A 186 -7.97 -2.69 2.36
CA GLU A 186 -9.06 -3.66 2.42
C GLU A 186 -8.68 -4.85 3.30
N HIS A 187 -7.49 -5.41 3.08
CA HIS A 187 -6.98 -6.52 3.88
C HIS A 187 -6.61 -6.13 5.31
N ALA A 188 -5.95 -4.99 5.50
CA ALA A 188 -5.54 -4.53 6.83
C ALA A 188 -6.75 -4.29 7.76
N ALA A 189 -7.90 -3.95 7.19
CA ALA A 189 -9.14 -3.73 7.94
C ALA A 189 -10.03 -4.98 8.09
N GLU A 190 -9.65 -6.12 7.49
CA GLU A 190 -10.36 -7.38 7.74
C GLU A 190 -10.04 -7.88 9.17
N PRO A 191 -11.07 -8.21 9.97
CA PRO A 191 -10.85 -8.75 11.30
C PRO A 191 -10.22 -10.15 11.18
N SER A 192 -8.91 -10.24 11.44
CA SER A 192 -8.18 -11.50 11.49
C SER A 192 -7.98 -11.94 12.94
N ALA A 193 -8.26 -13.22 13.23
CA ALA A 193 -8.00 -13.82 14.54
C ALA A 193 -6.49 -13.84 14.88
N ASP A 194 -5.62 -13.89 13.87
CA ASP A 194 -4.18 -14.10 14.04
C ASP A 194 -3.36 -12.81 14.07
N ALA A 195 -3.99 -11.65 13.84
CA ALA A 195 -3.32 -10.35 13.86
C ALA A 195 -4.25 -9.22 14.34
N PRO A 196 -4.80 -9.32 15.57
CA PRO A 196 -5.54 -8.22 16.15
C PRO A 196 -4.59 -7.02 16.32
N GLY A 197 -4.90 -5.89 15.70
CA GLY A 197 -4.13 -4.65 15.85
C GLY A 197 -3.20 -4.27 14.70
N LEU A 198 -3.23 -4.98 13.56
CA LEU A 198 -2.46 -4.57 12.37
C LEU A 198 -2.71 -3.09 12.01
N LEU A 199 -3.95 -2.60 12.06
CA LEU A 199 -4.26 -1.18 11.84
C LEU A 199 -3.61 -0.22 12.85
N HIS A 200 -3.39 -0.67 14.09
CA HIS A 200 -2.73 0.15 15.11
C HIS A 200 -1.22 0.28 14.81
N GLU A 201 -0.60 -0.80 14.34
CA GLU A 201 0.83 -0.85 13.98
C GLU A 201 1.17 0.03 12.75
N LEU A 202 0.23 0.18 11.81
CA LEU A 202 0.50 0.74 10.48
C LEU A 202 0.56 2.28 10.40
N GLY A 203 0.40 3.02 11.49
CA GLY A 203 0.47 4.49 11.45
C GLY A 203 -0.65 5.11 10.61
N THR A 204 -1.90 4.68 10.85
CA THR A 204 -3.10 5.10 10.08
C THR A 204 -3.30 6.61 9.87
N PRO A 205 -2.92 7.54 10.77
CA PRO A 205 -3.17 8.98 10.55
C PRO A 205 -2.50 9.55 9.30
N GLU A 206 -1.22 9.22 9.07
CA GLU A 206 -0.47 9.75 7.92
C GLU A 206 -0.96 9.17 6.60
N VAL A 207 -1.30 7.88 6.61
CA VAL A 207 -1.93 7.21 5.44
C VAL A 207 -3.27 7.86 5.13
N CYS A 208 -4.12 8.11 6.12
CA CYS A 208 -5.42 8.75 5.92
C CYS A 208 -5.28 10.17 5.37
N LYS A 209 -4.33 10.94 5.91
CA LYS A 209 -4.02 12.29 5.43
C LYS A 209 -3.53 12.29 3.98
N ALA A 210 -2.63 11.37 3.63
CA ALA A 210 -2.12 11.23 2.27
C ALA A 210 -3.23 10.82 1.29
N LEU A 211 -4.09 9.87 1.67
CA LEU A 211 -5.24 9.44 0.86
C LEU A 211 -6.22 10.57 0.61
N ARG A 212 -6.56 11.35 1.65
CA ARG A 212 -7.43 12.53 1.53
C ARG A 212 -6.81 13.57 0.60
N GLY A 213 -5.57 13.99 0.87
CA GLY A 213 -4.89 15.00 0.05
C GLY A 213 -4.74 14.57 -1.41
N THR A 214 -4.49 13.29 -1.66
CA THR A 214 -4.44 12.72 -3.01
C THR A 214 -5.82 12.74 -3.67
N ALA A 215 -6.88 12.32 -2.98
CA ALA A 215 -8.25 12.38 -3.51
C ALA A 215 -8.72 13.82 -3.82
N GLU A 216 -8.33 14.79 -2.99
CA GLU A 216 -8.64 16.21 -3.17
C GLU A 216 -7.91 16.86 -4.36
N SER A 217 -6.72 16.37 -4.70
CA SER A 217 -5.87 16.93 -5.77
C SER A 217 -5.89 16.13 -7.07
N ALA A 218 -6.35 14.88 -7.05
CA ALA A 218 -6.34 13.98 -8.20
C ALA A 218 -7.17 14.51 -9.37
N LYS A 219 -6.60 14.39 -10.58
CA LYS A 219 -7.27 14.68 -11.85
C LYS A 219 -8.02 13.46 -12.38
N LEU A 220 -7.50 12.25 -12.14
CA LEU A 220 -8.13 11.01 -12.57
C LEU A 220 -9.13 10.49 -11.54
N MET A 221 -10.36 10.17 -11.99
CA MET A 221 -11.41 9.65 -11.13
C MET A 221 -11.12 8.26 -10.57
N ASP A 222 -10.31 7.46 -11.27
CA ASP A 222 -9.85 6.18 -10.72
C ASP A 222 -9.00 6.37 -9.47
N THR A 223 -8.13 7.39 -9.44
CA THR A 223 -7.34 7.73 -8.24
C THR A 223 -8.25 8.11 -7.07
N VAL A 224 -9.22 9.00 -7.31
CA VAL A 224 -10.22 9.38 -6.29
C VAL A 224 -10.95 8.14 -5.78
N ARG A 225 -11.42 7.29 -6.70
CA ARG A 225 -12.14 6.05 -6.40
C ARG A 225 -11.34 5.16 -5.46
N TYR A 226 -10.08 4.89 -5.80
CA TYR A 226 -9.22 4.02 -5.00
C TYR A 226 -8.85 4.64 -3.65
N CYS A 227 -8.57 5.95 -3.60
CA CYS A 227 -8.29 6.64 -2.34
C CYS A 227 -9.49 6.61 -1.39
N VAL A 228 -10.71 6.83 -1.90
CA VAL A 228 -11.94 6.75 -1.10
C VAL A 228 -12.22 5.31 -0.66
N ASP A 229 -12.08 4.32 -1.54
CA ASP A 229 -12.24 2.90 -1.19
C ASP A 229 -11.26 2.51 -0.06
N ALA A 230 -10.01 2.95 -0.15
CA ALA A 230 -8.99 2.72 0.89
C ALA A 230 -9.36 3.38 2.23
N LEU A 231 -9.78 4.64 2.22
CA LEU A 231 -10.21 5.36 3.42
C LEU A 231 -11.41 4.68 4.09
N LEU A 232 -12.41 4.30 3.31
CA LEU A 232 -13.61 3.61 3.82
C LEU A 232 -13.28 2.21 4.34
N ALA A 233 -12.36 1.49 3.70
CA ALA A 233 -11.87 0.22 4.19
C ALA A 233 -11.24 0.38 5.58
N LEU A 234 -10.32 1.34 5.75
CA LEU A 234 -9.67 1.63 7.03
C LEU A 234 -10.65 2.12 8.10
N ALA A 235 -11.69 2.87 7.71
CA ALA A 235 -12.72 3.38 8.62
C ALA A 235 -13.49 2.27 9.37
N ARG A 236 -13.49 1.03 8.84
CA ARG A 236 -14.10 -0.14 9.53
C ARG A 236 -13.40 -0.50 10.84
N GLY A 237 -12.10 -0.17 10.98
CA GLY A 237 -11.31 -0.51 12.16
C GLY A 237 -10.50 0.66 12.75
N SER A 238 -10.63 1.88 12.22
CA SER A 238 -9.92 3.07 12.71
C SER A 238 -10.84 4.29 12.79
N ILE A 239 -10.96 4.84 14.00
CA ILE A 239 -11.71 6.08 14.25
C ILE A 239 -11.11 7.24 13.45
N VAL A 240 -9.78 7.30 13.35
CA VAL A 240 -9.08 8.36 12.60
C VAL A 240 -9.47 8.32 11.13
N ALA A 241 -9.52 7.12 10.52
CA ALA A 241 -9.94 6.96 9.15
C ALA A 241 -11.42 7.34 8.94
N SER A 242 -12.30 6.95 9.88
CA SER A 242 -13.72 7.32 9.86
C SER A 242 -13.92 8.84 9.92
N THR A 243 -13.26 9.52 10.87
CA THR A 243 -13.29 10.98 10.96
C THR A 243 -12.74 11.64 9.70
N THR A 244 -11.63 11.15 9.17
CA THR A 244 -11.01 11.71 7.95
C THR A 244 -11.94 11.56 6.73
N ALA A 245 -12.59 10.40 6.57
CA ALA A 245 -13.53 10.17 5.48
C ALA A 245 -14.76 11.09 5.59
N MET A 246 -15.29 11.28 6.80
CA MET A 246 -16.42 12.19 7.05
C MET A 246 -16.05 13.66 6.81
N GLU A 247 -14.86 14.09 7.22
CA GLU A 247 -14.36 15.45 6.95
C GLU A 247 -14.18 15.69 5.45
N PHE A 248 -13.63 14.71 4.72
CA PHE A 248 -13.49 14.78 3.27
C PHE A 248 -14.86 14.90 2.58
N ALA A 249 -15.82 14.05 2.96
CA ALA A 249 -17.18 14.09 2.40
C ALA A 249 -17.88 15.43 2.71
N ARG A 250 -17.74 15.96 3.93
CA ARG A 250 -18.31 17.26 4.31
C ARG A 250 -17.67 18.41 3.53
N ALA A 251 -16.34 18.41 3.39
CA ALA A 251 -15.63 19.43 2.62
C ALA A 251 -16.07 19.42 1.15
N LEU A 252 -16.23 18.25 0.54
CA LEU A 252 -16.75 18.12 -0.82
C LEU A 252 -18.20 18.57 -0.94
N HIS A 253 -19.06 18.22 0.02
CA HIS A 253 -20.44 18.69 0.06
C HIS A 253 -20.49 20.23 0.11
N ASP A 254 -19.74 20.87 1.02
CA ASP A 254 -19.76 22.32 1.15
C ASP A 254 -19.19 23.02 -0.10
N GLN A 255 -18.16 22.46 -0.74
CA GLN A 255 -17.65 22.94 -2.02
C GLN A 255 -18.70 22.81 -3.12
N PHE A 256 -19.35 21.66 -3.22
CA PHE A 256 -20.36 21.38 -4.24
C PHE A 256 -21.58 22.29 -4.06
N PHE A 257 -22.09 22.43 -2.84
CA PHE A 257 -23.22 23.32 -2.55
C PHE A 257 -22.93 24.77 -2.94
N LYS A 258 -21.71 25.25 -2.68
CA LYS A 258 -21.29 26.60 -3.10
C LYS A 258 -21.23 26.73 -4.63
N ALA A 259 -20.72 25.71 -5.32
CA ALA A 259 -20.64 25.72 -6.78
C ALA A 259 -22.02 25.66 -7.46
N LEU A 260 -23.04 25.13 -6.78
CA LEU A 260 -24.43 25.12 -7.27
C LEU A 260 -25.20 26.44 -7.01
N GLN A 261 -24.57 27.46 -6.40
CA GLN A 261 -25.22 28.77 -6.22
C GLN A 261 -25.42 29.47 -7.57
N PRO A 262 -26.54 30.18 -7.80
CA PRO A 262 -26.93 30.60 -9.15
C PRO A 262 -25.97 31.68 -9.69
N ASP A 263 -25.41 32.48 -8.78
CA ASP A 263 -24.44 33.54 -9.06
C ASP A 263 -23.05 32.98 -9.40
N ALA A 264 -22.78 31.72 -9.05
CA ALA A 264 -21.50 31.02 -9.28
C ALA A 264 -21.60 29.94 -10.37
N PHE A 265 -22.81 29.59 -10.81
CA PHE A 265 -23.06 28.51 -11.75
C PHE A 265 -22.76 28.94 -13.19
N ALA A 266 -21.51 28.75 -13.62
CA ALA A 266 -21.17 28.76 -15.03
C ALA A 266 -21.22 27.32 -15.55
N ALA A 267 -22.14 27.03 -16.48
CA ALA A 267 -22.38 25.70 -17.04
C ALA A 267 -21.14 25.03 -17.69
N SER A 268 -20.04 25.78 -17.87
CA SER A 268 -18.79 25.32 -18.47
C SER A 268 -17.59 25.32 -17.52
N ASP A 269 -17.78 25.36 -16.19
CA ASP A 269 -16.64 25.31 -15.26
C ASP A 269 -16.05 23.88 -15.21
N PRO A 270 -14.82 23.64 -15.72
CA PRO A 270 -14.16 22.34 -15.61
C PRO A 270 -13.93 21.91 -14.16
N GLY A 271 -13.86 22.86 -13.21
CA GLY A 271 -13.80 22.58 -11.78
C GLY A 271 -15.07 21.91 -11.25
N LEU A 272 -16.24 22.31 -11.76
CA LEU A 272 -17.53 21.73 -11.39
C LEU A 272 -17.65 20.26 -11.82
N THR A 273 -17.18 19.93 -13.03
CA THR A 273 -17.21 18.53 -13.53
C THR A 273 -16.37 17.60 -12.66
N ALA A 274 -15.17 18.02 -12.27
CA ALA A 274 -14.31 17.24 -11.39
C ALA A 274 -14.92 17.09 -9.98
N LEU A 275 -15.53 18.16 -9.46
CA LEU A 275 -16.21 18.16 -8.17
C LEU A 275 -17.44 17.23 -8.17
N MET A 276 -18.26 17.29 -9.21
CA MET A 276 -19.39 16.36 -9.41
C MET A 276 -18.91 14.92 -9.49
N GLY A 277 -17.82 14.64 -10.23
CA GLY A 277 -17.22 13.31 -10.29
C GLY A 277 -16.85 12.77 -8.91
N ARG A 278 -16.25 13.60 -8.05
CA ARG A 278 -15.91 13.23 -6.67
C ARG A 278 -17.14 12.99 -5.79
N VAL A 279 -18.18 13.81 -5.93
CA VAL A 279 -19.47 13.61 -5.25
C VAL A 279 -20.09 12.28 -5.67
N VAL A 280 -20.13 11.98 -6.97
CA VAL A 280 -20.64 10.71 -7.51
C VAL A 280 -19.86 9.52 -6.97
N VAL A 281 -18.53 9.64 -6.85
CA VAL A 281 -17.70 8.58 -6.24
C VAL A 281 -18.21 8.28 -4.82
N LEU A 282 -18.39 9.28 -3.96
CA LEU A 282 -18.88 9.10 -2.59
C LEU A 282 -20.32 8.58 -2.53
N SER A 283 -21.23 9.13 -3.35
CA SER A 283 -22.62 8.67 -3.42
C SER A 283 -22.72 7.19 -3.82
N ASN A 284 -21.91 6.74 -4.79
CA ASN A 284 -21.83 5.33 -5.20
C ASN A 284 -21.26 4.39 -4.11
N ARG A 285 -20.79 4.94 -2.99
CA ARG A 285 -20.29 4.20 -1.81
C ARG A 285 -21.21 4.37 -0.61
N ASN A 286 -22.48 4.71 -0.86
CA ASN A 286 -23.51 4.93 0.16
C ASN A 286 -23.15 6.03 1.17
N THR A 287 -22.29 6.98 0.79
CA THR A 287 -22.08 8.19 1.59
C THR A 287 -23.20 9.17 1.27
N ASP A 288 -23.98 9.55 2.28
CA ASP A 288 -24.99 10.59 2.13
C ASP A 288 -24.32 11.94 1.87
N MET A 289 -24.32 12.36 0.60
CA MET A 289 -23.76 13.64 0.16
C MET A 289 -24.73 14.80 0.32
N THR A 290 -25.96 14.56 0.78
CA THR A 290 -26.91 15.61 1.13
C THR A 290 -26.71 16.08 2.57
N PHE A 291 -26.15 15.21 3.42
CA PHE A 291 -26.04 15.41 4.87
C PHE A 291 -27.36 15.86 5.50
N GLY A 292 -28.49 15.39 4.96
CA GLY A 292 -29.84 15.78 5.39
C GLY A 292 -30.21 17.25 5.13
N ARG A 293 -29.46 18.00 4.30
CA ARG A 293 -29.81 19.39 3.96
C ARG A 293 -30.85 19.41 2.84
N GLN A 294 -32.08 19.81 3.19
CA GLN A 294 -33.18 19.98 2.24
C GLN A 294 -32.82 20.93 1.08
N ASP A 295 -32.14 22.04 1.38
CA ASP A 295 -31.72 23.03 0.37
C ASP A 295 -30.84 22.42 -0.73
N MET A 296 -30.01 21.42 -0.40
CA MET A 296 -29.16 20.73 -1.37
C MET A 296 -30.01 19.83 -2.28
N LEU A 297 -30.96 19.09 -1.69
CA LEU A 297 -31.90 18.24 -2.44
C LEU A 297 -32.75 19.08 -3.40
N ASP A 298 -33.33 20.17 -2.91
CA ASP A 298 -34.14 21.08 -3.72
C ASP A 298 -33.32 21.65 -4.88
N ARG A 299 -32.04 21.97 -4.65
CA ARG A 299 -31.10 22.42 -5.70
C ARG A 299 -30.85 21.37 -6.76
N MET A 300 -30.57 20.14 -6.35
CA MET A 300 -30.30 19.03 -7.26
C MET A 300 -31.53 18.73 -8.12
N VAL A 301 -32.74 18.79 -7.53
CA VAL A 301 -34.00 18.65 -8.26
C VAL A 301 -34.20 19.79 -9.26
N GLN A 302 -33.95 21.04 -8.86
CA GLN A 302 -34.04 22.21 -9.75
C GLN A 302 -33.10 22.12 -10.96
N LEU A 303 -31.93 21.48 -10.82
CA LEU A 303 -30.99 21.30 -11.93
C LEU A 303 -31.36 20.13 -12.86
N LEU A 304 -32.24 19.23 -12.41
CA LEU A 304 -32.70 18.07 -13.18
C LEU A 304 -34.05 18.30 -13.88
N GLY A 305 -34.84 19.28 -13.44
CA GLY A 305 -36.14 19.68 -14.01
C GLY A 305 -36.02 20.81 -15.02
#